data_AF-A0A7C2Y1G2-F1
#
_entry.id   AF-A0A7C2Y1G2-F1
#
_cell.length_a   1.000
_cell.length_b   1.000
_cell.length_c   1.000
_cell.angle_alpha   90.00
_cell.angle_beta   90.00
_cell.angle_gamma   90.00
#
_symmetry.space_group_name_H-M   'P 1'
#
loop_
_entity.id
_entity.type
_entity.pdbx_description
1 polymer ?
#
loop_
_entity_poly.entity_id
_entity_poly.type
_entity_poly.pdbx_seq_one_letter_code
_entity_poly.pdbx_strand_id
1 'polypeptide(L)'
;MNFLFQSWVIGLIIIGAGFFVLGLIWRRRKVNYAVTKGLYGNWHTAIPRFRRSLHRMIAELERARRYGNSLTIAVLSVDQEQLKQKKRNLLQVTENTEIASYFFFSLISALLRDNLRACDFLTYDVTNDYYVVLMPETSAALAEQGVVRLNELIADRVKITLRSGVAEFPTDGLTIEDLVSHAHTRSHRKATDNLPQKDAARSSQGVQRKESLAK
;
A
#
# COMPACT_ATOMS: atom_id res chain seq x y z
N MET A 1 56.64 17.85 -39.21
CA MET A 1 55.29 17.43 -39.66
C MET A 1 54.62 16.37 -38.76
N ASN A 2 55.31 15.74 -37.80
CA ASN A 2 54.71 14.65 -36.99
C ASN A 2 53.85 15.10 -35.80
N PHE A 3 54.06 16.32 -35.27
CA PHE A 3 53.30 16.83 -34.12
C PHE A 3 51.83 17.14 -34.44
N LEU A 4 51.55 17.64 -35.65
CA LEU A 4 50.18 17.91 -36.09
C LEU A 4 49.37 16.62 -36.26
N PHE A 5 50.00 15.53 -36.70
CA PHE A 5 49.30 14.25 -36.88
C PHE A 5 48.93 13.62 -35.53
N GLN A 6 49.79 13.75 -34.52
CA GLN A 6 49.59 13.16 -33.20
C GLN A 6 48.43 13.83 -32.42
N SER A 7 48.23 15.14 -32.57
CA SER A 7 47.11 15.86 -31.94
C SER A 7 45.75 15.45 -32.50
N TRP A 8 45.65 15.12 -33.79
CA TRP A 8 44.41 14.67 -34.42
C TRP A 8 44.00 13.26 -33.95
N VAL A 9 44.97 12.38 -33.75
CA VAL A 9 44.71 11.01 -33.25
C VAL A 9 44.17 11.05 -31.82
N ILE A 10 44.71 11.92 -30.95
CA ILE A 10 44.23 12.06 -29.57
C ILE A 10 42.79 12.59 -29.53
N GLY A 11 42.45 13.56 -30.40
CA GLY A 11 41.10 14.10 -30.50
C GLY A 11 40.05 13.03 -30.86
N LEU A 12 40.37 12.15 -31.80
CA LEU A 12 39.47 11.07 -32.23
C LEU A 12 39.22 10.03 -31.11
N ILE A 13 40.24 9.72 -30.30
CA ILE A 13 40.11 8.79 -29.18
C ILE A 13 39.18 9.36 -28.10
N ILE A 14 39.29 10.65 -27.78
CA ILE A 14 38.44 11.32 -26.77
C ILE A 14 36.98 11.33 -27.23
N ILE A 15 36.74 11.62 -28.52
CA ILE A 15 35.38 11.61 -29.09
C ILE A 15 34.80 10.19 -29.05
N GLY A 16 35.57 9.17 -29.44
CA GLY A 16 35.15 7.77 -29.40
C GLY A 16 34.82 7.30 -27.98
N ALA A 17 35.65 7.65 -26.98
CA ALA A 17 35.39 7.35 -25.58
C ALA A 17 34.12 8.05 -25.06
N GLY A 18 33.89 9.31 -25.47
CA GLY A 18 32.68 10.05 -25.15
C GLY A 18 31.42 9.35 -25.65
N PHE A 19 31.40 8.94 -26.93
CA PHE A 19 30.29 8.18 -27.50
C PHE A 19 30.10 6.80 -26.84
N PHE A 20 31.18 6.14 -26.43
CA PHE A 20 31.10 4.86 -25.73
C PHE A 20 30.47 5.00 -24.35
N VAL A 21 30.87 6.02 -23.57
CA VAL A 21 30.26 6.32 -22.27
C VAL A 21 28.79 6.75 -22.44
N LEU A 22 28.49 7.59 -23.43
CA LEU A 22 27.12 7.98 -23.74
C LEU A 22 26.27 6.76 -24.13
N GLY A 23 26.83 5.84 -24.92
CA GLY A 23 26.22 4.58 -25.31
C GLY A 23 25.97 3.65 -24.11
N LEU A 24 26.90 3.58 -23.14
CA LEU A 24 26.72 2.83 -21.90
C LEU A 24 25.62 3.45 -21.01
N ILE A 25 25.56 4.78 -20.91
CA ILE A 25 24.48 5.49 -20.20
C ILE A 25 23.14 5.24 -20.89
N TRP A 26 23.11 5.28 -22.22
CA TRP A 26 21.90 5.02 -23.00
C TRP A 26 21.46 3.55 -22.90
N ARG A 27 22.41 2.60 -22.89
CA ARG A 27 22.16 1.17 -22.70
C ARG A 27 21.66 0.87 -21.28
N ARG A 28 22.24 1.49 -20.24
CA ARG A 28 21.71 1.43 -18.86
C ARG A 28 20.30 2.00 -18.77
N ARG A 29 20.01 3.14 -19.42
CA ARG A 29 18.66 3.71 -19.46
C ARG A 29 17.66 2.81 -20.20
N LYS A 30 18.05 2.20 -21.32
CA LYS A 30 17.17 1.35 -22.14
C LYS A 30 16.79 0.05 -21.43
N VAL A 31 17.69 -0.55 -20.65
CA VAL A 31 17.39 -1.72 -19.81
C VAL A 31 16.41 -1.35 -18.69
N ASN A 32 16.59 -0.20 -18.03
CA ASN A 32 15.62 0.28 -17.04
C ASN A 32 14.25 0.59 -17.65
N TYR A 33 14.20 1.10 -18.88
CA TYR A 33 12.95 1.33 -19.61
C TYR A 33 12.27 0.03 -20.06
N ALA A 34 13.03 -1.02 -20.39
CA ALA A 34 12.49 -2.30 -20.80
C ALA A 34 12.04 -3.17 -19.62
N VAL A 35 12.72 -3.11 -18.47
CA VAL A 35 12.30 -3.77 -17.23
C VAL A 35 11.04 -3.11 -16.67
N THR A 36 10.98 -1.78 -16.67
CA THR A 36 9.75 -1.06 -16.34
C THR A 36 8.64 -1.40 -17.33
N LYS A 37 8.85 -1.28 -18.64
CA LYS A 37 7.81 -1.57 -19.65
C LYS A 37 7.42 -3.06 -19.75
N GLY A 38 8.29 -4.00 -19.38
CA GLY A 38 8.02 -5.44 -19.30
C GLY A 38 7.30 -5.85 -18.00
N LEU A 39 7.59 -5.19 -16.88
CA LEU A 39 6.81 -5.29 -15.64
C LEU A 39 5.46 -4.56 -15.77
N TYR A 40 5.39 -3.51 -16.57
CA TYR A 40 4.17 -2.78 -16.89
C TYR A 40 3.31 -3.55 -17.92
N GLY A 41 3.90 -4.10 -18.98
CA GLY A 41 3.17 -4.65 -20.14
C GLY A 41 2.13 -5.73 -19.85
N ASN A 42 2.28 -6.53 -18.79
CA ASN A 42 1.34 -7.63 -18.47
C ASN A 42 0.80 -7.66 -17.01
N TRP A 43 1.24 -6.78 -16.10
CA TRP A 43 0.79 -6.79 -14.69
C TRP A 43 -0.25 -5.71 -14.36
N HIS A 44 -0.67 -4.92 -15.35
CA HIS A 44 -1.52 -3.75 -15.18
C HIS A 44 -3.00 -3.99 -14.77
N THR A 45 -3.47 -5.22 -14.51
CA THR A 45 -4.92 -5.48 -14.42
C THR A 45 -5.38 -6.46 -13.35
N ALA A 46 -4.62 -6.73 -12.29
CA ALA A 46 -5.22 -7.49 -11.19
C ALA A 46 -6.37 -6.65 -10.61
N ILE A 47 -6.08 -5.57 -9.91
CA ILE A 47 -7.10 -4.81 -9.18
C ILE A 47 -7.58 -3.60 -10.00
N PRO A 48 -8.89 -3.45 -10.25
CA PRO A 48 -9.42 -2.28 -10.90
C PRO A 48 -9.30 -1.03 -10.01
N ARG A 49 -9.08 0.14 -10.62
CA ARG A 49 -9.05 1.41 -9.90
C ARG A 49 -10.42 1.73 -9.29
N PHE A 50 -10.43 2.38 -8.14
CA PHE A 50 -11.65 2.79 -7.44
C PHE A 50 -12.63 3.52 -8.37
N ARG A 51 -12.19 4.59 -9.03
CA ARG A 51 -13.01 5.36 -10.00
C ARG A 51 -13.61 4.52 -11.13
N ARG A 52 -12.89 3.51 -11.63
CA ARG A 52 -13.41 2.62 -12.70
C ARG A 52 -14.47 1.65 -12.19
N SER A 53 -14.42 1.28 -10.92
CA SER A 53 -15.30 0.30 -10.29
C SER A 53 -16.53 0.92 -9.64
N LEU A 54 -16.53 2.26 -9.47
CA LEU A 54 -17.56 2.99 -8.74
C LEU A 54 -18.98 2.67 -9.24
N HIS A 55 -19.19 2.60 -10.55
CA HIS A 55 -20.49 2.24 -11.13
C HIS A 55 -21.01 0.87 -10.66
N ARG A 56 -20.11 -0.12 -10.50
CA ARG A 56 -20.49 -1.45 -9.99
C ARG A 56 -20.79 -1.40 -8.50
N MET A 57 -20.00 -0.65 -7.73
CA MET A 57 -20.21 -0.49 -6.29
C MET A 57 -21.55 0.20 -6.01
N ILE A 58 -21.89 1.24 -6.77
CA ILE A 58 -23.19 1.91 -6.70
C ILE A 58 -24.32 0.93 -7.03
N ALA A 59 -24.17 0.06 -8.04
CA ALA A 59 -25.19 -0.92 -8.36
C ALA A 59 -25.45 -1.92 -7.21
N GLU A 60 -24.40 -2.36 -6.50
CA GLU A 60 -24.57 -3.21 -5.32
C GLU A 60 -25.16 -2.45 -4.12
N LEU A 61 -24.84 -1.16 -3.96
CA LEU A 61 -25.48 -0.29 -2.97
C LEU A 61 -26.98 -0.13 -3.22
N GLU A 62 -27.39 0.08 -4.48
CA GLU A 62 -28.80 0.14 -4.83
C GLU A 62 -29.52 -1.19 -4.60
N ARG A 63 -28.85 -2.33 -4.83
CA ARG A 63 -29.40 -3.65 -4.50
C ARG A 63 -29.57 -3.83 -3.00
N ALA A 64 -28.54 -3.50 -2.22
CA ALA A 64 -28.59 -3.55 -0.76
C ALA A 64 -29.74 -2.69 -0.21
N ARG A 65 -29.90 -1.47 -0.73
CA ARG A 65 -31.01 -0.57 -0.39
C ARG A 65 -32.38 -1.16 -0.74
N ARG A 66 -32.53 -1.77 -1.92
CA ARG A 66 -33.81 -2.33 -2.38
C ARG A 66 -34.24 -3.56 -1.59
N TYR A 67 -33.30 -4.45 -1.28
CA TYR A 67 -33.59 -5.73 -0.64
C TYR A 67 -33.38 -5.72 0.88
N GLY A 68 -32.87 -4.62 1.43
CA GLY A 68 -32.58 -4.51 2.86
C GLY A 68 -31.39 -5.36 3.32
N ASN A 69 -30.52 -5.74 2.39
CA ASN A 69 -29.33 -6.54 2.70
C ASN A 69 -28.22 -5.65 3.27
N SER A 70 -27.45 -6.18 4.23
CA SER A 70 -26.23 -5.52 4.69
C SER A 70 -25.22 -5.39 3.55
N LEU A 71 -24.51 -4.28 3.51
CA LEU A 71 -23.40 -4.04 2.59
C LEU A 71 -22.30 -3.33 3.37
N THR A 72 -21.10 -3.87 3.32
CA THR A 72 -19.99 -3.33 4.09
C THR A 72 -18.82 -2.95 3.20
N ILE A 73 -18.18 -1.83 3.51
CA ILE A 73 -16.91 -1.40 2.90
C ILE A 73 -15.80 -1.55 3.94
N ALA A 74 -14.69 -2.15 3.53
CA ALA A 74 -13.44 -2.11 4.26
C ALA A 74 -12.40 -1.27 3.49
N VAL A 75 -11.69 -0.41 4.22
CA VAL A 75 -10.54 0.33 3.73
C VAL A 75 -9.28 -0.26 4.36
N LEU A 76 -8.32 -0.65 3.53
CA LEU A 76 -7.06 -1.27 3.95
C LEU A 76 -5.90 -0.42 3.44
N SER A 77 -5.10 0.14 4.36
CA SER A 77 -3.90 0.91 4.02
C SER A 77 -2.64 0.23 4.55
N VAL A 78 -1.56 0.31 3.78
CA VAL A 78 -0.28 -0.25 4.19
C VAL A 78 0.37 0.67 5.22
N ASP A 79 1.02 0.08 6.23
CA ASP A 79 1.90 0.86 7.10
C ASP A 79 3.13 1.35 6.32
N GLN A 80 3.14 2.65 6.02
CA GLN A 80 4.17 3.29 5.20
C GLN A 80 5.55 3.22 5.86
N GLU A 81 5.64 3.22 7.19
CA GLU A 81 6.95 3.14 7.86
C GLU A 81 7.54 1.73 7.76
N GLN A 82 6.72 0.70 7.97
CA GLN A 82 7.12 -0.69 7.73
C GLN A 82 7.48 -0.92 6.25
N LEU A 83 6.68 -0.38 5.34
CA LEU A 83 6.92 -0.49 3.91
C LEU A 83 8.22 0.20 3.51
N LYS A 84 8.51 1.41 4.03
CA LYS A 84 9.79 2.10 3.81
C LYS A 84 10.96 1.30 4.36
N GLN A 85 10.85 0.76 5.57
CA GLN A 85 11.90 -0.07 6.17
C GLN A 85 12.18 -1.32 5.33
N LYS A 86 11.14 -2.01 4.86
CA LYS A 86 11.29 -3.16 3.98
C LYS A 86 11.84 -2.82 2.61
N LYS A 87 11.40 -1.70 2.03
CA LYS A 87 11.96 -1.18 0.78
C LYS A 87 13.46 -0.94 0.95
N ARG A 88 13.92 -0.31 2.04
CA ARG A 88 15.36 -0.14 2.32
C ARG A 88 16.12 -1.47 2.36
N ASN A 89 15.55 -2.49 2.98
CA ASN A 89 16.19 -3.83 3.02
C ASN A 89 16.25 -4.48 1.63
N LEU A 90 15.19 -4.36 0.83
CA LEU A 90 15.17 -4.84 -0.56
C LEU A 90 16.06 -4.00 -1.49
N LEU A 91 16.22 -2.71 -1.22
CA LEU A 91 17.03 -1.80 -2.02
C LEU A 91 18.53 -2.10 -1.90
N GLN A 92 18.98 -2.77 -0.83
CA GLN A 92 20.32 -3.35 -0.77
C GLN A 92 20.55 -4.42 -1.88
N VAL A 93 19.47 -4.99 -2.41
CA VAL A 93 19.46 -5.99 -3.50
C VAL A 93 19.06 -5.36 -4.85
N THR A 94 18.41 -4.18 -4.86
CA THR A 94 17.87 -3.55 -6.08
C THR A 94 17.99 -2.03 -6.01
N GLU A 95 18.72 -1.39 -6.92
CA GLU A 95 18.94 0.08 -6.91
C GLU A 95 17.68 0.93 -7.21
N ASN A 96 16.51 0.32 -7.45
CA ASN A 96 15.30 1.01 -7.92
C ASN A 96 14.10 0.88 -6.96
N THR A 97 13.79 1.96 -6.25
CA THR A 97 12.69 2.07 -5.27
C THR A 97 11.31 1.83 -5.86
N GLU A 98 11.13 2.10 -7.16
CA GLU A 98 9.86 1.89 -7.83
C GLU A 98 9.56 0.39 -7.93
N ILE A 99 10.55 -0.43 -8.29
CA ILE A 99 10.38 -1.89 -8.44
C ILE A 99 9.95 -2.51 -7.10
N ALA A 100 10.57 -2.10 -5.99
CA ALA A 100 10.18 -2.58 -4.66
C ALA A 100 8.74 -2.19 -4.31
N SER A 101 8.30 -0.99 -4.71
CA SER A 101 6.92 -0.53 -4.50
C SER A 101 5.93 -1.38 -5.30
N TYR A 102 6.21 -1.64 -6.58
CA TYR A 102 5.37 -2.50 -7.42
C TYR A 102 5.34 -3.95 -6.93
N PHE A 103 6.46 -4.47 -6.45
CA PHE A 103 6.53 -5.81 -5.88
C PHE A 103 5.58 -5.98 -4.69
N PHE A 104 5.67 -5.09 -3.69
CA PHE A 104 4.78 -5.16 -2.53
C PHE A 104 3.32 -4.91 -2.91
N PHE A 105 3.05 -3.94 -3.79
CA PHE A 105 1.71 -3.70 -4.30
C PHE A 105 1.14 -4.96 -4.96
N SER A 106 1.88 -5.59 -5.88
CA SER A 106 1.41 -6.77 -6.58
C SER A 106 1.22 -7.97 -5.64
N LEU A 107 2.13 -8.16 -4.68
CA LEU A 107 2.06 -9.26 -3.72
C LEU A 107 0.85 -9.12 -2.79
N ILE A 108 0.65 -7.93 -2.21
CA ILE A 108 -0.51 -7.65 -1.35
C ILE A 108 -1.80 -7.77 -2.16
N SER A 109 -1.80 -7.24 -3.38
CA SER A 109 -2.95 -7.30 -4.29
C SER A 109 -3.39 -8.74 -4.61
N ALA A 110 -2.42 -9.64 -4.84
CA ALA A 110 -2.68 -11.06 -5.08
C ALA A 110 -3.25 -11.74 -3.82
N LEU A 111 -2.61 -11.54 -2.67
CA LEU A 111 -3.06 -12.14 -1.41
C LEU A 111 -4.48 -11.70 -1.03
N LEU A 112 -4.81 -10.41 -1.21
CA LEU A 112 -6.17 -9.91 -0.99
C LEU A 112 -7.16 -10.58 -1.93
N ARG A 113 -6.89 -10.60 -3.24
CA ARG A 113 -7.77 -11.20 -4.24
C ARG A 113 -8.06 -12.67 -3.94
N ASP A 114 -7.02 -13.44 -3.65
CA ASP A 114 -7.12 -14.90 -3.50
C ASP A 114 -7.87 -15.30 -2.21
N ASN A 115 -8.06 -14.36 -1.28
CA ASN A 115 -8.70 -14.59 0.02
C ASN A 115 -10.05 -13.89 0.19
N LEU A 116 -10.52 -13.19 -0.85
CA LEU A 116 -11.84 -12.59 -0.93
C LEU A 116 -12.81 -13.55 -1.62
N ARG A 117 -14.11 -13.38 -1.33
CA ARG A 117 -15.16 -14.16 -1.98
C ARG A 117 -15.32 -13.70 -3.43
N ALA A 118 -15.91 -14.56 -4.27
CA ALA A 118 -16.18 -14.21 -5.66
C ALA A 118 -17.12 -13.01 -5.82
N CYS A 119 -17.99 -12.75 -4.84
CA CYS A 119 -18.90 -11.60 -4.82
C CYS A 119 -18.29 -10.32 -4.23
N ASP A 120 -17.12 -10.39 -3.61
CA ASP A 120 -16.46 -9.21 -3.03
C ASP A 120 -15.76 -8.42 -4.14
N PHE A 121 -15.78 -7.08 -4.05
CA PHE A 121 -15.09 -6.21 -5.00
C PHE A 121 -13.85 -5.62 -4.35
N LEU A 122 -12.68 -6.04 -4.84
CA LEU A 122 -11.41 -5.42 -4.50
C LEU A 122 -11.07 -4.32 -5.50
N THR A 123 -10.83 -3.11 -5.00
CA THR A 123 -10.40 -1.96 -5.79
C THR A 123 -9.24 -1.24 -5.10
N TYR A 124 -8.54 -0.39 -5.84
CA TYR A 124 -7.45 0.41 -5.30
C TYR A 124 -7.63 1.89 -5.63
N ASP A 125 -7.52 2.74 -4.61
CA ASP A 125 -7.50 4.18 -4.74
C ASP A 125 -6.06 4.68 -4.77
N VAL A 126 -5.61 5.03 -5.98
CA VAL A 126 -4.25 5.55 -6.23
C VAL A 126 -4.05 6.93 -5.59
N THR A 127 -5.11 7.72 -5.44
CA THR A 127 -5.01 9.09 -4.91
C THR A 127 -4.77 9.07 -3.41
N ASN A 128 -5.43 8.17 -2.69
CA ASN A 128 -5.34 8.07 -1.25
C ASN A 128 -4.46 6.92 -0.74
N ASP A 129 -3.88 6.12 -1.65
CA ASP A 129 -2.99 4.98 -1.38
C ASP A 129 -3.58 3.94 -0.40
N TYR A 130 -4.81 3.49 -0.69
CA TYR A 130 -5.44 2.39 0.04
C TYR A 130 -6.27 1.48 -0.88
N TYR A 131 -6.46 0.25 -0.42
CA TYR A 131 -7.41 -0.69 -1.02
C TYR A 131 -8.79 -0.43 -0.45
N VAL A 132 -9.80 -0.58 -1.31
CA VAL A 132 -11.22 -0.55 -0.92
C VAL A 132 -11.84 -1.88 -1.30
N VAL A 133 -12.42 -2.54 -0.30
CA VAL A 133 -13.12 -3.82 -0.47
C VAL A 133 -14.60 -3.60 -0.20
N LEU A 134 -15.44 -3.88 -1.19
CA LEU A 134 -16.90 -3.94 -1.02
C LEU A 134 -17.29 -5.41 -0.75
N MET A 135 -18.04 -5.64 0.31
CA MET A 135 -18.53 -6.97 0.72
C MET A 135 -20.07 -6.93 0.75
N PRO A 136 -20.74 -7.33 -0.34
CA PRO A 136 -22.19 -7.49 -0.36
C PRO A 136 -22.66 -8.53 0.66
N GLU A 137 -23.87 -8.33 1.19
CA GLU A 137 -24.56 -9.26 2.09
C GLU A 137 -23.73 -9.62 3.34
N THR A 138 -22.92 -8.67 3.78
CA THR A 138 -21.98 -8.85 4.89
C THR A 138 -22.17 -7.73 5.89
N SER A 139 -22.40 -8.08 7.16
CA SER A 139 -22.50 -7.11 8.26
C SER A 139 -21.13 -6.61 8.70
N ALA A 140 -21.08 -5.50 9.44
CA ALA A 140 -19.83 -4.95 9.96
C ALA A 140 -19.04 -5.97 10.77
N ALA A 141 -19.69 -6.75 11.65
CA ALA A 141 -19.03 -7.72 12.50
C ALA A 141 -18.33 -8.85 11.71
N LEU A 142 -19.00 -9.38 10.68
CA LEU A 142 -18.42 -10.41 9.81
C LEU A 142 -17.29 -9.85 8.94
N ALA A 143 -17.47 -8.63 8.43
CA ALA A 143 -16.44 -7.92 7.68
C ALA A 143 -15.20 -7.66 8.53
N GLU A 144 -15.35 -7.24 9.79
CA GLU A 144 -14.22 -7.04 10.70
C GLU A 144 -13.44 -8.33 10.94
N GLN A 145 -14.12 -9.45 11.16
CA GLN A 145 -13.46 -10.76 11.28
C GLN A 145 -12.70 -11.14 10.01
N GLY A 146 -13.30 -10.92 8.83
CA GLY A 146 -12.66 -11.16 7.54
C GLY A 146 -11.41 -10.30 7.34
N VAL A 147 -11.48 -9.02 7.72
CA VAL A 147 -10.37 -8.08 7.66
C VAL A 147 -9.24 -8.46 8.62
N VAL A 148 -9.55 -8.89 9.84
CA VAL A 148 -8.54 -9.39 10.79
C VAL A 148 -7.79 -10.58 10.20
N ARG A 149 -8.51 -11.57 9.66
CA ARG A 149 -7.91 -12.74 8.99
C ARG A 149 -7.03 -12.35 7.80
N LEU A 150 -7.46 -11.38 6.99
CA LEU A 150 -6.65 -10.88 5.87
C LEU A 150 -5.37 -10.20 6.37
N ASN A 151 -5.47 -9.42 7.45
CA ASN A 151 -4.32 -8.73 8.03
C ASN A 151 -3.29 -9.73 8.59
N GLU A 152 -3.75 -10.75 9.32
CA GLU A 152 -2.90 -11.84 9.83
C GLU A 152 -2.19 -12.57 8.69
N LEU A 153 -2.92 -12.93 7.62
CA LEU A 153 -2.34 -13.60 6.46
C LEU A 153 -1.26 -12.74 5.77
N ILE A 154 -1.49 -11.44 5.63
CA ILE A 154 -0.52 -10.52 5.00
C ILE A 154 0.67 -10.27 5.93
N ALA A 155 0.44 -10.13 7.23
CA ALA A 155 1.49 -10.06 8.23
C ALA A 155 2.35 -11.33 8.21
N ASP A 156 1.76 -12.51 8.05
CA ASP A 156 2.51 -13.76 8.01
C ASP A 156 3.35 -13.92 6.74
N ARG A 157 2.78 -13.59 5.57
CA ARG A 157 3.42 -13.80 4.26
C ARG A 157 4.38 -12.67 3.90
N VAL A 158 3.96 -11.44 4.14
CA VAL A 158 4.66 -10.23 3.68
C VAL A 158 5.38 -9.53 4.84
N LYS A 159 5.13 -9.90 6.10
CA LYS A 159 5.64 -9.23 7.32
C LYS A 159 5.39 -7.72 7.31
N ILE A 160 4.24 -7.33 6.77
CA ILE A 160 3.72 -5.96 6.81
C ILE A 160 2.32 -6.04 7.39
N THR A 161 2.01 -5.16 8.33
CA THR A 161 0.65 -5.02 8.85
C THR A 161 -0.13 -3.99 8.05
N LEU A 162 -1.41 -4.27 7.81
CA LEU A 162 -2.35 -3.32 7.25
C LEU A 162 -3.09 -2.59 8.38
N ARG A 163 -3.28 -1.27 8.22
CA ARG A 163 -4.30 -0.54 8.96
C ARG A 163 -5.62 -0.70 8.24
N SER A 164 -6.67 -1.00 9.00
CA SER A 164 -7.95 -1.33 8.42
C SER A 164 -9.11 -0.73 9.20
N GLY A 165 -10.12 -0.27 8.48
CA GLY A 165 -11.38 0.15 9.06
C GLY A 165 -12.55 -0.30 8.20
N VAL A 166 -13.72 -0.41 8.82
CA VAL A 166 -14.93 -1.02 8.25
C VAL A 166 -16.10 -0.06 8.45
N ALA A 167 -16.98 0.07 7.46
CA ALA A 167 -18.22 0.84 7.53
C ALA A 167 -19.37 0.07 6.85
N GLU A 168 -20.53 0.04 7.49
CA GLU A 168 -21.72 -0.69 7.04
C GLU A 168 -22.84 0.26 6.60
N PHE A 169 -23.45 -0.06 5.47
CA PHE A 169 -24.70 0.53 5.03
C PHE A 169 -25.89 -0.13 5.75
N PRO A 170 -26.91 0.64 6.18
CA PRO A 170 -27.04 2.10 6.09
C PRO A 170 -26.47 2.88 7.29
N THR A 171 -26.00 2.18 8.33
CA THR A 171 -25.63 2.75 9.64
C THR A 171 -24.56 3.85 9.55
N ASP A 172 -23.56 3.64 8.71
CA ASP A 172 -22.37 4.50 8.61
C ASP A 172 -22.40 5.44 7.40
N GLY A 173 -23.44 5.38 6.56
CA GLY A 173 -23.52 6.21 5.36
C GLY A 173 -24.51 5.69 4.34
N LEU A 174 -24.96 6.59 3.45
CA LEU A 174 -25.94 6.28 2.41
C LEU A 174 -25.35 6.25 1.00
N THR A 175 -24.10 6.70 0.86
CA THR A 175 -23.33 6.73 -0.39
C THR A 175 -22.04 5.92 -0.27
N ILE A 176 -21.43 5.53 -1.39
CA ILE A 176 -20.14 4.81 -1.38
C ILE A 176 -19.05 5.70 -0.76
N GLU A 177 -19.08 6.98 -1.07
CA GLU A 177 -18.14 7.98 -0.58
C GLU A 177 -18.22 8.13 0.94
N ASP A 178 -19.43 8.19 1.51
CA ASP A 178 -19.62 8.26 2.97
C ASP A 178 -19.07 7.02 3.65
N LEU A 179 -19.38 5.84 3.13
CA LEU A 179 -18.92 4.56 3.69
C LEU A 179 -17.39 4.44 3.63
N VAL A 180 -16.77 4.80 2.50
CA VAL A 180 -15.31 4.83 2.37
C VAL A 180 -14.69 5.82 3.37
N SER A 181 -15.27 7.01 3.52
CA SER A 181 -14.80 8.02 4.46
C SER A 181 -14.86 7.56 5.92
N HIS A 182 -15.97 6.93 6.33
CA HIS A 182 -16.13 6.37 7.68
C HIS A 182 -15.16 5.21 7.94
N ALA A 183 -15.04 4.29 6.98
CA ALA A 183 -14.10 3.17 7.07
C ALA A 183 -12.65 3.67 7.15
N HIS A 184 -12.28 4.68 6.35
CA HIS A 184 -10.96 5.30 6.39
C HIS A 184 -10.68 5.93 7.76
N THR A 185 -11.62 6.71 8.29
CA THR A 185 -11.49 7.33 9.62
C THR A 185 -11.28 6.30 10.72
N ARG A 186 -12.03 5.19 10.70
CA ARG A 186 -11.87 4.07 11.66
C ARG A 186 -10.52 3.37 11.53
N SER A 187 -9.96 3.29 10.32
CA SER A 187 -8.64 2.70 10.09
C SER A 187 -7.51 3.48 10.78
N HIS A 188 -7.68 4.79 10.96
CA HIS A 188 -6.74 5.65 11.66
C HIS A 188 -6.96 5.66 13.18
N ARG A 189 -8.21 5.55 13.64
CA ARG A 189 -8.53 5.54 15.09
C ARG A 189 -8.00 4.31 15.81
N LYS A 190 -8.05 3.12 15.19
CA LYS A 190 -7.44 1.90 15.76
C LYS A 190 -5.92 2.03 15.97
N ALA A 191 -5.23 2.94 15.26
CA ALA A 191 -3.80 3.17 15.47
C ALA A 191 -3.50 4.02 16.71
N THR A 192 -4.37 4.97 17.05
CA THR A 192 -4.20 5.86 18.22
C THR A 192 -4.56 5.20 19.54
N ASP A 193 -5.51 4.26 19.55
CA ASP A 193 -5.90 3.53 20.77
C ASP A 193 -4.86 2.46 21.19
N ASN A 194 -3.88 2.15 20.31
CA ASN A 194 -2.79 1.20 20.56
C ASN A 194 -1.46 1.87 20.98
N LEU A 195 -1.44 3.18 21.24
CA LEU A 195 -0.33 3.79 21.96
C LEU A 195 -0.29 3.18 23.37
N PRO A 196 0.82 2.55 23.79
CA PRO A 196 0.86 1.89 25.07
C PRO A 196 0.60 2.93 26.16
N GLN A 197 -0.43 2.66 26.96
CA GLN A 197 -0.77 3.32 28.22
C GLN A 197 0.35 3.08 29.25
N LYS A 198 1.60 3.43 28.90
CA LYS A 198 2.82 3.22 29.69
C LYS A 198 3.18 4.45 30.53
N ASP A 199 2.57 5.60 30.23
CA ASP A 199 2.87 6.85 30.91
C ASP A 199 1.91 7.17 32.07
N ALA A 200 0.74 6.52 32.14
CA ALA A 200 -0.20 6.71 33.26
C ALA A 200 0.13 5.87 34.50
N ALA A 201 0.93 4.81 34.38
CA ALA A 201 1.31 3.94 35.51
C ALA A 201 2.61 4.36 36.22
N ARG A 202 3.39 5.31 35.65
CA ARG A 202 4.63 5.80 36.27
C ARG A 202 4.45 6.97 37.23
N SER A 203 3.34 7.70 37.16
CA SER A 203 3.08 8.86 38.03
C SER A 203 2.56 8.49 39.43
N SER A 204 2.00 7.30 39.62
CA SER A 204 1.43 6.84 40.90
C SER A 204 2.44 6.12 41.82
N GLN A 205 3.55 5.59 41.30
CA GLN A 205 4.61 4.99 42.13
C GLN A 205 5.64 6.00 42.68
N GLY A 206 5.69 7.22 42.13
CA GLY A 206 6.61 8.28 42.59
C GLY A 206 6.17 9.02 43.85
N VAL A 207 4.87 8.96 44.19
CA VAL A 207 4.31 9.69 45.34
C VAL A 207 4.40 8.87 46.64
N GLN A 208 4.17 7.54 46.59
CA GLN A 208 4.23 6.70 47.79
C GLN A 208 5.65 6.51 48.37
N ARG A 209 6.71 6.68 47.57
CA ARG A 209 8.10 6.52 48.05
C ARG A 209 8.59 7.71 48.89
N LYS A 210 7.90 8.86 48.86
CA LYS A 210 8.27 10.03 49.66
C LYS A 210 7.66 10.03 51.07
N GLU A 211 6.62 9.24 51.33
CA GLU A 211 6.00 9.17 52.66
C GLU A 211 6.62 8.11 53.58
N SER A 212 7.35 7.12 53.05
CA SER A 212 7.99 6.09 53.88
C SER A 212 9.38 6.48 54.42
N LEU A 213 9.85 7.70 54.17
CA LEU A 213 11.16 8.22 54.61
C LEU A 213 11.03 9.33 55.68
N ALA A 214 9.80 9.65 56.11
CA ALA A 214 9.51 10.69 57.09
C ALA A 214 8.91 10.14 58.41
N LYS A 215 9.16 8.87 58.74
CA LYS A 215 8.86 8.28 60.05
C LYS A 215 10.07 7.56 60.60
#